data_AF-A0A2M6T1J9-F1
#
_entry.id   AF-A0A2M6T1J9-F1
#
_cell.length_a   1.000
_cell.length_b   1.000
_cell.length_c   1.000
_cell.angle_alpha   90.00
_cell.angle_beta   90.00
_cell.angle_gamma   90.00
#
_symmetry.space_group_name_H-M   'P 1'
#
loop_
_entity.id
_entity.type
_entity.pdbx_description
1 polymer ?
#
loop_
_entity_poly.entity_id
_entity_poly.type
_entity_poly.pdbx_seq_one_letter_code
_entity_poly.pdbx_strand_id
1 'polypeptide(L)'
;MKLKNRYFILRHGDTVWSDKIVYPSPDSSAVYLNRKGEQKIKKAARELDKGKIDKIYSSDFYRAKQSAEIVAKELGLRIKFDRRLRDTNLGIYHGRPKKEFYADFPDAEKRFYKRPKNGESWNDVRRRLRKFLKDSEAENSGKNILLVGHGDPLWLLEGLAHNLTNQQLLKIILVETTDFERSEKQGSRTQRGSIKKAEWRRL
;
A
#
# COMPACT_ATOMS: atom_id res chain seq x y z
N MET A 1 7.17 -1.54 -18.10
CA MET A 1 7.82 -0.23 -18.31
C MET A 1 9.23 -0.31 -17.75
N LYS A 2 10.25 0.20 -18.44
CA LYS A 2 11.62 0.20 -17.88
C LYS A 2 11.74 1.32 -16.85
N LEU A 3 12.00 0.97 -15.59
CA LEU A 3 12.20 1.93 -14.50
C LEU A 3 13.69 2.27 -14.38
N LYS A 4 14.03 3.55 -14.37
CA LYS A 4 15.38 4.11 -14.16
C LYS A 4 15.67 4.33 -12.67
N ASN A 5 14.63 4.43 -11.85
CA ASN A 5 14.73 4.54 -10.40
C ASN A 5 14.45 3.18 -9.75
N ARG A 6 14.88 3.01 -8.50
CA ARG A 6 14.61 1.83 -7.66
C ARG A 6 13.48 2.19 -6.69
N TYR A 7 12.39 1.45 -6.72
CA TYR A 7 11.23 1.73 -5.89
C TYR A 7 11.16 0.77 -4.71
N PHE A 8 10.79 1.32 -3.56
CA PHE A 8 10.50 0.60 -2.33
C PHE A 8 9.06 0.92 -1.99
N ILE A 9 8.29 -0.08 -1.59
CA ILE A 9 6.90 0.11 -1.17
C ILE A 9 6.79 -0.18 0.32
N LEU A 10 6.00 0.61 1.04
CA LEU A 10 5.67 0.43 2.45
C LEU A 10 4.16 0.63 2.63
N ARG A 11 3.48 -0.38 3.15
CA ARG A 11 2.07 -0.23 3.54
C ARG A 11 2.00 0.59 4.83
N HIS A 12 0.96 1.41 4.97
CA HIS A 12 0.70 2.07 6.25
C HIS A 12 0.56 1.04 7.39
N GLY A 13 0.91 1.45 8.61
CA GLY A 13 0.83 0.57 9.78
C GLY A 13 -0.61 0.20 10.17
N ASP A 14 -0.73 -0.74 11.10
CA ASP A 14 -2.02 -1.11 11.71
C ASP A 14 -2.73 0.14 12.26
N THR A 15 -4.04 0.24 12.02
CA THR A 15 -4.85 1.42 12.39
C THR A 15 -5.80 1.10 13.53
N VAL A 16 -6.46 2.12 14.09
CA VAL A 16 -7.72 1.90 14.79
C VAL A 16 -8.68 1.22 13.82
N TRP A 17 -8.87 -0.08 14.06
CA TRP A 17 -9.49 -0.95 13.10
C TRP A 17 -10.97 -0.60 12.96
N SER A 18 -11.40 -0.51 11.71
CA SER A 18 -12.81 -0.42 11.35
C SER A 18 -13.09 -1.55 10.37
N ASP A 19 -14.14 -2.33 10.64
CA ASP A 19 -14.69 -3.30 9.69
C ASP A 19 -15.28 -2.60 8.45
N LYS A 20 -15.51 -1.28 8.54
CA LYS A 20 -15.98 -0.44 7.45
C LYS A 20 -14.87 -0.03 6.49
N ILE A 21 -15.25 0.13 5.24
CA ILE A 21 -14.45 0.75 4.18
C ILE A 21 -14.47 2.26 4.38
N VAL A 22 -13.30 2.89 4.52
CA VAL A 22 -13.20 4.34 4.79
C VAL A 22 -12.26 5.02 3.80
N TYR A 23 -12.83 5.96 3.04
CA TYR A 23 -12.12 6.92 2.17
C TYR A 23 -12.21 8.30 2.81
N PRO A 24 -11.34 8.60 3.78
CA PRO A 24 -11.41 9.87 4.46
C PRO A 24 -11.09 11.02 3.49
N SER A 25 -11.65 12.20 3.75
CA SER A 25 -11.04 13.44 3.26
C SER A 25 -9.57 13.49 3.73
N PRO A 26 -8.63 14.08 2.98
CA PRO A 26 -7.24 14.25 3.44
C PRO A 26 -7.10 14.88 4.82
N ASP A 27 -8.06 15.73 5.20
CA ASP A 27 -8.07 16.43 6.48
C ASP A 27 -8.71 15.60 7.62
N SER A 28 -9.27 14.44 7.30
CA SER A 28 -9.88 13.57 8.31
C SER A 28 -8.84 12.66 8.95
N SER A 29 -8.75 12.77 10.28
CA SER A 29 -7.94 11.91 11.14
C SER A 29 -8.69 10.68 11.66
N ALA A 30 -9.87 10.38 11.12
CA ALA A 30 -10.77 9.33 11.62
C ALA A 30 -10.14 7.93 11.63
N VAL A 31 -9.21 7.66 10.70
CA VAL A 31 -8.47 6.39 10.63
C VAL A 31 -6.99 6.69 10.81
N TYR A 32 -6.51 6.51 12.04
CA TYR A 32 -5.15 6.75 12.47
C TYR A 32 -4.44 5.45 12.88
N LEU A 33 -3.10 5.47 12.95
CA LEU A 33 -2.30 4.33 13.40
C LEU A 33 -2.59 3.97 14.85
N ASN A 34 -2.72 2.69 15.16
CA ASN A 34 -2.71 2.24 16.56
C ASN A 34 -1.25 2.06 17.04
N ARG A 35 -1.06 1.86 18.35
CA ARG A 35 0.28 1.71 18.97
C ARG A 35 1.11 0.59 18.33
N LYS A 36 0.48 -0.54 17.97
CA LYS A 36 1.15 -1.66 17.30
C LYS A 36 1.59 -1.27 15.89
N GLY A 37 0.73 -0.57 15.14
CA GLY A 37 1.04 -0.04 13.82
C GLY A 37 2.20 0.95 13.84
N GLU A 38 2.21 1.89 14.80
CA GLU A 38 3.33 2.80 14.98
C GLU A 38 4.65 2.06 15.26
N GLN A 39 4.63 1.07 16.15
CA GLN A 39 5.82 0.27 16.48
C GLN A 39 6.33 -0.51 15.27
N LYS A 40 5.43 -1.10 14.48
CA LYS A 40 5.77 -1.77 13.22
C LYS A 40 6.44 -0.82 12.25
N ILE A 41 5.88 0.37 12.03
CA ILE A 41 6.47 1.35 11.12
C ILE A 41 7.80 1.88 11.64
N LYS A 42 7.95 2.14 12.95
CA LYS A 42 9.24 2.51 13.55
C LYS A 42 10.31 1.45 13.32
N LYS A 43 9.95 0.17 13.44
CA LYS A 43 10.86 -0.94 13.16
C LYS A 43 11.22 -1.01 11.68
N ALA A 44 10.23 -0.94 10.79
CA ALA A 44 10.45 -0.90 9.35
C ALA A 44 11.34 0.28 8.94
N ALA A 45 11.16 1.45 9.54
CA ALA A 45 11.98 2.63 9.29
C ALA A 45 13.45 2.44 9.65
N ARG A 46 13.74 1.68 10.72
CA ARG A 46 15.12 1.35 11.13
C ARG A 46 15.78 0.29 10.22
N GLU A 47 14.97 -0.61 9.66
CA GLU A 47 15.42 -1.63 8.70
C GLU A 47 15.65 -1.03 7.30
N LEU A 48 14.95 0.06 6.97
CA LEU A 48 15.26 0.90 5.82
C LEU A 48 16.61 1.58 6.08
N ASP A 49 17.64 1.10 5.39
CA ASP A 49 19.02 1.56 5.55
C ASP A 49 19.15 3.08 5.34
N LYS A 50 19.65 3.77 6.37
CA LYS A 50 19.89 5.22 6.37
C LYS A 50 20.99 5.52 5.34
N GLY A 51 20.60 6.09 4.21
CA GLY A 51 21.49 6.36 3.07
C GLY A 51 21.11 5.62 1.79
N LYS A 52 20.16 4.68 1.86
CA LYS A 52 19.63 4.00 0.67
C LYS A 52 18.30 4.54 0.17
N ILE A 53 17.66 5.51 0.80
CA ILE A 53 16.45 6.15 0.28
C ILE A 53 16.76 7.61 0.00
N ASP A 54 16.44 8.07 -1.20
CA ASP A 54 16.63 9.45 -1.63
C ASP A 54 15.35 10.28 -1.50
N LYS A 55 14.18 9.66 -1.69
CA LYS A 55 12.88 10.34 -1.72
C LYS A 55 11.77 9.50 -1.11
N ILE A 56 10.81 10.18 -0.49
CA ILE A 56 9.58 9.58 0.03
C ILE A 56 8.39 10.22 -0.69
N TYR A 57 7.57 9.39 -1.35
CA TYR A 57 6.23 9.74 -1.76
C TYR A 57 5.22 9.01 -0.90
N SER A 58 4.12 9.67 -0.55
CA SER A 58 3.08 9.05 0.29
C SER A 58 1.68 9.40 -0.18
N SER A 59 0.73 8.49 0.04
CA SER A 59 -0.68 8.86 0.09
C SER A 59 -0.91 9.92 1.17
N ASP A 60 -1.78 10.87 0.85
CA ASP A 60 -2.23 11.91 1.78
C ASP A 60 -3.35 11.46 2.73
N PHE A 61 -3.78 10.20 2.69
CA PHE A 61 -4.67 9.66 3.72
C PHE A 61 -3.93 9.56 5.07
N TYR A 62 -4.61 9.97 6.15
CA TYR A 62 -3.97 10.21 7.45
C TYR A 62 -3.11 9.04 7.97
N ARG A 63 -3.61 7.80 7.92
CA ARG A 63 -2.83 6.58 8.27
C ARG A 63 -1.51 6.42 7.49
N ALA A 64 -1.50 6.75 6.20
CA ALA A 64 -0.31 6.67 5.35
C ALA A 64 0.61 7.88 5.60
N LYS A 65 0.02 9.06 5.86
CA LYS A 65 0.76 10.25 6.29
C LYS A 65 1.52 10.01 7.59
N GLN A 66 0.85 9.51 8.65
CA GLN A 66 1.50 9.16 9.91
C GLN A 66 2.63 8.15 9.73
N SER A 67 2.40 7.13 8.89
CA SER A 67 3.43 6.13 8.59
C SER A 67 4.64 6.77 7.89
N ALA A 68 4.39 7.61 6.88
CA ALA A 68 5.45 8.32 6.16
C ALA A 68 6.20 9.31 7.05
N GLU A 69 5.52 9.99 7.99
CA GLU A 69 6.14 10.91 8.96
C GLU A 69 7.09 10.19 9.91
N ILE A 70 6.71 9.00 10.40
CA ILE A 70 7.59 8.17 11.21
C ILE A 70 8.86 7.80 10.44
N VAL A 71 8.73 7.37 9.18
CA VAL A 71 9.88 7.00 8.35
C VAL A 71 10.72 8.21 7.97
N ALA A 72 10.09 9.31 7.58
CA ALA A 72 10.74 10.56 7.23
C ALA A 72 11.60 11.11 8.37
N LYS A 73 11.10 11.02 9.61
CA LYS A 73 11.86 11.39 10.82
C LYS A 73 13.09 10.51 11.01
N GLU A 74 12.97 9.20 10.79
CA GLU A 74 14.09 8.26 10.94
C GLU A 74 15.17 8.46 9.86
N LEU A 75 14.75 8.77 8.63
CA LEU A 75 15.62 8.93 7.46
C LEU A 75 16.11 10.36 7.22
N GLY A 76 15.55 11.36 7.91
CA GLY A 76 15.89 12.77 7.72
C GLY A 76 15.42 13.34 6.37
N LEU A 77 14.33 12.81 5.80
CA LEU A 77 13.82 13.18 4.47
C LEU A 77 12.51 13.95 4.53
N ARG A 78 12.23 14.74 3.49
CA ARG A 78 10.91 15.35 3.27
C ARG A 78 9.97 14.39 2.53
N ILE A 79 8.67 14.54 2.76
CA ILE A 79 7.61 13.74 2.12
C ILE A 79 6.98 14.56 0.99
N LYS A 80 6.83 13.97 -0.19
CA LYS A 80 5.96 14.49 -1.27
C LYS A 80 4.65 13.71 -1.30
N PHE A 81 3.55 14.34 -0.89
CA PHE A 81 2.24 13.68 -0.93
C PHE A 81 1.71 13.62 -2.36
N ASP A 82 1.15 12.47 -2.73
CA ASP A 82 0.55 12.26 -4.05
C ASP A 82 -0.78 11.49 -3.94
N ARG A 83 -1.85 12.14 -4.40
CA ARG A 83 -3.22 11.59 -4.38
C ARG A 83 -3.35 10.30 -5.20
N ARG A 84 -2.45 10.09 -6.17
CA ARG A 84 -2.44 8.87 -7.00
C ARG A 84 -1.94 7.65 -6.24
N LEU A 85 -1.44 7.81 -5.01
CA LEU A 85 -1.07 6.72 -4.09
C LEU A 85 -2.18 6.37 -3.09
N ARG A 86 -3.33 7.06 -3.11
CA ARG A 86 -4.50 6.73 -2.26
C ARG A 86 -5.00 5.31 -2.51
N ASP A 87 -5.69 4.77 -1.50
CA ASP A 87 -6.34 3.46 -1.55
C ASP A 87 -7.37 3.37 -2.69
N THR A 88 -7.78 2.15 -3.05
CA THR A 88 -8.80 1.93 -4.08
C THR A 88 -10.13 2.52 -3.61
N ASN A 89 -10.69 3.50 -4.33
CA ASN A 89 -12.01 4.04 -4.03
C ASN A 89 -13.10 3.03 -4.43
N LEU A 90 -13.77 2.41 -3.46
CA LEU A 90 -14.87 1.48 -3.69
C LEU A 90 -16.25 2.16 -3.74
N GLY A 91 -16.29 3.50 -3.88
CA GLY A 91 -17.51 4.24 -4.20
C GLY A 91 -18.60 4.11 -3.14
N ILE A 92 -19.76 3.58 -3.51
CA ILE A 92 -20.93 3.43 -2.62
C ILE A 92 -20.67 2.59 -1.35
N TYR A 93 -19.54 1.87 -1.30
CA TYR A 93 -19.12 1.10 -0.14
C TYR A 93 -18.46 1.95 0.95
N HIS A 94 -18.23 3.25 0.73
CA HIS A 94 -17.78 4.14 1.79
C HIS A 94 -18.70 4.06 3.01
N GLY A 95 -18.13 3.84 4.19
CA GLY A 95 -18.84 3.69 5.46
C GLY A 95 -19.51 2.32 5.66
N ARG A 96 -19.44 1.42 4.67
CA ARG A 96 -20.05 0.08 4.75
C ARG A 96 -19.05 -1.00 5.17
N PRO A 97 -19.49 -2.08 5.82
CA PRO A 97 -18.66 -3.24 6.12
C PRO A 97 -17.96 -3.81 4.87
N LYS A 98 -16.68 -4.18 5.00
CA LYS A 98 -15.89 -4.79 3.91
C LYS A 98 -16.55 -6.05 3.33
N LYS A 99 -17.23 -6.83 4.18
CA LYS A 99 -17.94 -8.06 3.76
C LYS A 99 -18.98 -7.81 2.68
N GLU A 100 -19.63 -6.65 2.67
CA GLU A 100 -20.63 -6.32 1.64
C GLU A 100 -19.97 -6.15 0.28
N PHE A 101 -18.85 -5.42 0.23
CA PHE A 101 -18.09 -5.29 -1.01
C PHE A 101 -17.62 -6.66 -1.52
N TYR A 102 -17.09 -7.51 -0.64
CA TYR A 102 -16.61 -8.83 -1.04
C TYR A 102 -17.75 -9.80 -1.44
N ALA A 103 -18.97 -9.61 -0.95
CA ALA A 103 -20.14 -10.36 -1.40
C ALA A 103 -20.55 -9.99 -2.84
N ASP A 104 -20.49 -8.70 -3.19
CA ASP A 104 -20.85 -8.19 -4.53
C ASP A 104 -19.72 -8.33 -5.58
N PHE A 105 -18.48 -8.46 -5.08
CA PHE A 105 -17.25 -8.60 -5.87
C PHE A 105 -16.42 -9.79 -5.39
N PRO A 106 -16.96 -11.03 -5.37
CA PRO A 106 -16.27 -12.18 -4.81
C PRO A 106 -15.08 -12.59 -5.68
N ASP A 107 -15.23 -12.44 -7.00
CA ASP A 107 -14.21 -12.75 -7.99
C ASP A 107 -13.20 -11.60 -8.13
N ALA A 108 -11.96 -11.84 -7.69
CA ALA A 108 -10.88 -10.87 -7.76
C ALA A 108 -10.45 -10.56 -9.21
N GLU A 109 -10.62 -11.48 -10.16
CA GLU A 109 -10.32 -11.22 -11.57
C GLU A 109 -11.27 -10.18 -12.16
N LYS A 110 -12.55 -10.24 -11.80
CA LYS A 110 -13.53 -9.23 -12.22
C LYS A 110 -13.23 -7.85 -11.65
N ARG A 111 -12.53 -7.72 -10.51
CA ARG A 111 -12.16 -6.41 -9.93
C ARG A 111 -11.21 -5.60 -10.80
N PHE A 112 -10.52 -6.23 -11.75
CA PHE A 112 -9.73 -5.51 -12.76
C PHE A 112 -10.57 -4.63 -13.67
N TYR A 113 -11.82 -5.02 -13.95
CA TYR A 113 -12.64 -4.38 -14.98
C TYR A 113 -13.98 -3.85 -14.43
N LYS A 114 -14.57 -4.54 -13.47
CA LYS A 114 -15.84 -4.17 -12.83
C LYS A 114 -15.59 -3.05 -11.81
N ARG A 115 -16.34 -1.96 -11.95
CA ARG A 115 -16.30 -0.82 -11.02
C ARG A 115 -17.46 -0.93 -10.04
N PRO A 116 -17.25 -0.68 -8.73
CA PRO A 116 -18.35 -0.33 -7.86
C PRO A 116 -18.93 1.03 -8.29
N LYS A 117 -20.22 1.24 -8.05
CA LYS A 117 -20.88 2.52 -8.37
C LYS A 117 -20.12 3.66 -7.69
N ASN A 118 -19.78 4.71 -8.45
CA ASN A 118 -18.97 5.86 -8.00
C ASN A 118 -17.55 5.52 -7.50
N GLY A 119 -17.01 4.35 -7.85
CA GLY A 119 -15.66 3.92 -7.46
C GLY A 119 -14.75 3.58 -8.65
N GLU A 120 -13.65 2.90 -8.33
CA GLU A 120 -12.56 2.52 -9.20
C GLU A 120 -12.54 0.99 -9.40
N SER A 121 -12.24 0.56 -10.63
CA SER A 121 -11.71 -0.77 -10.87
C SER A 121 -10.19 -0.78 -10.62
N TRP A 122 -9.57 -1.95 -10.47
CA TRP A 122 -8.11 -2.01 -10.38
C TRP A 122 -7.40 -1.50 -11.64
N ASN A 123 -8.03 -1.54 -12.83
CA ASN A 123 -7.47 -0.90 -14.01
C ASN A 123 -7.54 0.64 -13.96
N ASP A 124 -8.54 1.23 -13.31
CA ASP A 124 -8.57 2.67 -13.04
C ASP A 124 -7.44 3.06 -12.07
N VAL A 125 -7.24 2.28 -11.01
CA VAL A 125 -6.11 2.46 -10.08
C VAL A 125 -4.77 2.33 -10.81
N ARG A 126 -4.59 1.29 -11.64
CA ARG A 126 -3.37 1.14 -12.47
C ARG A 126 -3.13 2.34 -13.38
N ARG A 127 -4.19 2.95 -13.94
CA ARG A 127 -4.05 4.11 -14.81
C ARG A 127 -3.44 5.30 -14.06
N ARG A 128 -3.94 5.62 -12.86
CA ARG A 128 -3.37 6.71 -12.05
C ARG A 128 -1.97 6.38 -11.52
N LEU A 129 -1.69 5.11 -11.20
CA LEU A 129 -0.35 4.67 -10.77
C LEU A 129 0.66 4.72 -11.92
N ARG A 130 0.27 4.37 -13.15
CA ARG A 130 1.13 4.56 -14.34
C ARG A 130 1.47 6.02 -14.56
N LYS A 131 0.50 6.93 -14.39
CA LYS A 131 0.75 8.37 -14.47
C LYS A 131 1.73 8.82 -13.38
N PHE A 132 1.55 8.34 -12.14
CA PHE A 132 2.48 8.59 -11.05
C PHE A 132 3.91 8.14 -11.37
N LEU A 133 4.08 6.89 -11.80
CA LEU A 133 5.40 6.35 -12.14
C LEU A 133 6.03 7.12 -13.31
N LYS A 134 5.26 7.46 -14.35
CA LYS A 134 5.78 8.26 -15.48
C LYS A 134 6.34 9.61 -15.01
N ASP A 135 5.60 10.32 -14.16
CA ASP A 135 6.04 11.63 -13.66
C ASP A 135 7.22 11.47 -12.69
N SER A 136 7.20 10.47 -11.81
CA SER A 136 8.32 10.13 -10.92
C SER A 136 9.59 9.80 -11.70
N GLU A 137 9.48 9.05 -12.80
CA GLU A 137 10.59 8.71 -13.70
C GLU A 137 11.10 9.90 -14.51
N ALA A 138 10.27 10.92 -14.74
CA ALA A 138 10.67 12.16 -15.41
C ALA A 138 11.39 13.11 -14.43
N GLU A 139 10.92 13.18 -13.17
CA GLU A 139 11.48 14.03 -12.12
C GLU A 139 12.77 13.48 -11.48
N ASN A 140 13.07 12.19 -11.67
CA ASN A 140 14.13 11.48 -10.96
C ASN A 140 14.93 10.55 -11.88
N SER A 141 16.22 10.40 -11.59
CA SER A 141 17.10 9.44 -12.27
C SER A 141 18.05 8.77 -11.28
N GLY A 142 18.12 7.43 -11.32
CA GLY A 142 19.00 6.64 -10.46
C GLY A 142 18.67 6.69 -8.96
N LYS A 143 17.49 7.21 -8.59
CA LYS A 143 17.08 7.43 -7.20
C LYS A 143 16.45 6.19 -6.57
N ASN A 144 16.62 6.06 -5.27
CA ASN A 144 15.90 5.13 -4.42
C ASN A 144 14.67 5.82 -3.84
N ILE A 145 13.48 5.37 -4.22
CA ILE A 145 12.22 6.07 -3.94
C ILE A 145 11.33 5.18 -3.09
N LEU A 146 11.01 5.61 -1.87
CA LEU A 146 10.03 4.97 -1.00
C LEU A 146 8.62 5.48 -1.31
N LEU A 147 7.69 4.55 -1.52
CA LEU A 147 6.27 4.80 -1.74
C LEU A 147 5.48 4.27 -0.54
N VAL A 148 4.84 5.17 0.20
CA VAL A 148 4.00 4.82 1.36
C VAL A 148 2.53 4.84 0.95
N GLY A 149 1.83 3.72 1.11
CA GLY A 149 0.50 3.54 0.54
C GLY A 149 -0.38 2.49 1.22
N HIS A 150 -1.23 1.86 0.42
CA HIS A 150 -2.31 0.95 0.87
C HIS A 150 -2.25 -0.37 0.10
N GLY A 151 -2.94 -1.40 0.58
CA GLY A 151 -2.85 -2.77 0.04
C GLY A 151 -2.99 -2.86 -1.49
N ASP A 152 -4.18 -2.58 -2.00
CA ASP A 152 -4.48 -2.71 -3.43
C ASP A 152 -3.54 -1.88 -4.33
N PRO A 153 -3.32 -0.56 -4.11
CA PRO A 153 -2.40 0.20 -4.95
C PRO A 153 -0.95 -0.31 -4.93
N LEU A 154 -0.46 -0.83 -3.80
CA LEU A 154 0.90 -1.34 -3.71
C LEU A 154 1.07 -2.66 -4.48
N TRP A 155 0.09 -3.57 -4.41
CA TRP A 155 0.07 -4.76 -5.27
C TRP A 155 0.03 -4.40 -6.76
N LEU A 156 -0.78 -3.40 -7.11
CA LEU A 156 -0.88 -2.96 -8.50
C LEU A 156 0.40 -2.28 -8.98
N LEU A 157 1.12 -1.54 -8.12
CA LEU A 157 2.45 -1.01 -8.41
C LEU A 157 3.46 -2.12 -8.68
N GLU A 158 3.47 -3.18 -7.86
CA GLU A 158 4.33 -4.35 -8.07
C GLU A 158 4.04 -5.02 -9.42
N GLY A 159 2.76 -5.24 -9.73
CA GLY A 159 2.37 -5.76 -11.05
C GLY A 159 2.83 -4.88 -12.21
N LEU A 160 2.79 -3.55 -12.06
CA LEU A 160 3.28 -2.61 -13.07
C LEU A 160 4.80 -2.62 -13.21
N ALA A 161 5.54 -2.71 -12.10
CA ALA A 161 6.99 -2.70 -12.07
C ALA A 161 7.58 -3.97 -12.72
N HIS A 162 6.97 -5.13 -12.43
CA HIS A 162 7.42 -6.42 -12.95
C HIS A 162 6.74 -6.86 -14.25
N ASN A 163 5.90 -6.01 -14.87
CA ASN A 163 5.10 -6.34 -16.06
C ASN A 163 4.25 -7.63 -15.91
N LEU A 164 3.63 -7.83 -14.74
CA LEU A 164 2.83 -9.03 -14.49
C LEU A 164 1.48 -8.98 -15.21
N THR A 165 1.02 -10.15 -15.67
CA THR A 165 -0.37 -10.35 -16.08
C THR A 165 -1.30 -10.29 -14.86
N ASN A 166 -2.61 -10.15 -15.09
CA ASN A 166 -3.60 -10.19 -14.01
C ASN A 166 -3.52 -11.49 -13.21
N GLN A 167 -3.39 -12.63 -13.90
CA GLN A 167 -3.30 -13.95 -13.27
C GLN A 167 -2.03 -14.10 -12.42
N GLN A 168 -0.88 -13.63 -12.92
CA GLN A 168 0.37 -13.65 -12.16
C GLN A 168 0.26 -12.79 -10.90
N LEU A 169 -0.28 -11.59 -11.02
CA LEU A 169 -0.48 -10.70 -9.87
C LEU A 169 -1.45 -11.30 -8.84
N LEU A 170 -2.58 -11.86 -9.29
CA LEU A 170 -3.55 -12.50 -8.40
C LEU A 170 -2.94 -13.66 -7.62
N LYS A 171 -2.08 -14.46 -8.26
CA LYS A 171 -1.37 -15.55 -7.58
C LYS A 171 -0.49 -15.03 -6.45
N ILE A 172 0.20 -13.91 -6.65
CA ILE A 172 0.98 -13.25 -5.60
C ILE A 172 0.05 -12.80 -4.48
N ILE A 173 -0.98 -12.01 -4.81
CA ILE A 173 -1.93 -11.46 -3.82
C ILE A 173 -2.53 -12.56 -2.95
N LEU A 174 -3.00 -13.67 -3.55
CA LEU A 174 -3.63 -14.77 -2.82
C LEU A 174 -2.68 -15.46 -1.83
N VAL A 175 -1.41 -15.63 -2.21
CA VAL A 175 -0.39 -16.16 -1.29
C VAL A 175 -0.16 -15.17 -0.15
N GLU A 176 -0.07 -13.87 -0.46
CA GLU A 176 0.13 -12.84 0.57
C GLU A 176 -1.01 -12.74 1.57
N THR A 177 -2.27 -12.79 1.10
CA THR A 177 -3.44 -12.73 1.97
C THR A 177 -3.56 -13.98 2.83
N THR A 178 -3.27 -15.15 2.28
CA THR A 178 -3.32 -16.42 3.02
C THR A 178 -2.26 -16.48 4.13
N ASP A 179 -1.04 -16.03 3.85
CA ASP A 179 0.03 -15.94 4.86
C ASP A 179 -0.34 -14.97 5.97
N PHE A 180 -0.93 -13.82 5.61
CA PHE A 180 -1.36 -12.81 6.57
C PHE A 180 -2.44 -13.35 7.53
N GLU A 181 -3.49 -13.97 7.00
CA GLU A 181 -4.56 -14.57 7.82
C GLU A 181 -4.07 -15.67 8.75
N ARG A 182 -3.11 -16.50 8.31
CA ARG A 182 -2.48 -17.54 9.16
C ARG A 182 -1.69 -16.91 10.30
N SER A 183 -0.96 -15.82 10.02
CA SER A 183 -0.16 -15.12 11.02
C SER A 183 -1.01 -14.43 12.10
N GLU A 184 -2.20 -13.93 11.75
CA GLU A 184 -3.13 -13.33 12.72
C GLU A 184 -3.82 -14.40 13.59
N LYS A 185 -4.20 -15.54 13.00
CA LYS A 185 -4.84 -16.65 13.75
C LYS A 185 -3.90 -17.38 14.71
N GLN A 186 -2.60 -17.43 14.42
CA GLN A 186 -1.61 -18.17 15.23
C GLN A 186 -1.05 -17.39 16.43
N GLY A 187 -1.61 -16.23 16.78
CA GLY A 187 -1.40 -15.55 18.06
C GLY A 187 -0.03 -15.76 18.70
N SER A 188 1.02 -15.13 18.16
CA SER A 188 2.29 -14.94 18.88
C SER A 188 2.83 -16.20 19.60
N ARG A 189 3.08 -17.31 18.91
CA ARG A 189 3.99 -18.38 19.40
C ARG A 189 4.39 -19.33 18.27
N THR A 190 5.54 -19.07 17.66
CA THR A 190 6.53 -20.10 17.26
C THR A 190 7.76 -19.44 16.63
N GLN A 191 8.91 -19.61 17.28
CA GLN A 191 10.22 -19.50 16.64
C GLN A 191 10.40 -20.76 15.77
N ARG A 192 10.32 -20.62 14.44
CA ARG A 192 10.98 -21.47 13.44
C ARG A 192 10.79 -20.84 12.06
N GLY A 193 11.87 -20.26 11.53
CA GLY A 193 12.12 -20.11 10.09
C GLY A 193 11.07 -19.42 9.19
N SER A 194 10.11 -18.66 9.70
CA SER A 194 9.22 -17.88 8.84
C SER A 194 9.96 -16.66 8.31
N ILE A 195 10.10 -16.56 6.99
CA ILE A 195 10.55 -15.37 6.29
C ILE A 195 9.68 -14.22 6.82
N LYS A 196 10.24 -13.35 7.65
CA LYS A 196 9.56 -12.14 8.12
C LYS A 196 9.21 -11.34 6.87
N LYS A 197 7.96 -11.38 6.42
CA LYS A 197 7.49 -10.51 5.34
C LYS A 197 7.67 -9.09 5.86
N ALA A 198 8.70 -8.41 5.35
CA ALA A 198 8.97 -7.04 5.73
C ALA A 198 7.75 -6.19 5.37
N GLU A 199 7.37 -5.26 6.26
CA GLU A 199 6.29 -4.29 6.02
C GLU A 199 6.57 -3.41 4.78
N TRP A 200 7.84 -3.42 4.34
CA TRP A 200 8.32 -2.85 3.10
C TRP A 200 8.98 -3.90 2.20
N ARG A 201 8.96 -3.68 0.87
CA ARG A 201 9.75 -4.47 -0.08
C ARG A 201 10.25 -3.60 -1.23
N ARG A 202 11.30 -4.07 -1.91
CA ARG A 202 11.82 -3.47 -3.14
C ARG A 202 11.05 -4.02 -4.34
N LEU A 203 10.71 -3.13 -5.29
CA LEU A 203 10.21 -3.46 -6.63
C LEU A 203 11.36 -3.58 -7.64
#